data_AF-N9PEP7-F1
#
_entry.id   AF-N9PEP7-F1
#
_cell.length_a   1.000
_cell.length_b   1.000
_cell.length_c   1.000
_cell.angle_alpha   90.00
_cell.angle_beta   90.00
_cell.angle_gamma   90.00
#
_symmetry.space_group_name_H-M   'P 1'
#
loop_
_entity.id
_entity.type
_entity.pdbx_description
1 polymer ?
#
loop_
_entity_poly.entity_id
_entity_poly.type
_entity_poly.pdbx_seq_one_letter_code
_entity_poly.pdbx_strand_id
1 'polypeptide(L)'
;MTNNFEYKQKNLKTSPALNVETSTIDRFSPKYWRIDGPQTMSFAITNYANGFEAAFRSRTTTDLAGISWDSYDVKDHKLLAYETKYDYSGTVWDFDIELSASMPALNNETLTPTLTVYYHEDGVDKVAYVVLFNYANQPASRSAHIHINWDTVKAGFSATDSFPVSNIQRISLSGFTLSYNGHSTLPLVEPEDGYIRITNSVTTGPNAKLSLSRVSVPLHDYGICTSYDDHYDLNPQRLVDNMAALGYHGLINHYCGMSKYPELYWDTTINKWQIPDTLVTNQAVVNPCTRKWHEHFAQALHSAGMQPVFGVSFEMYSLGAKEFWAQRDWNSNLGRTGYEPPSYFFSPCDQNALAYLHKAFIEFADTMAVGGCPVNMQIGEPWWWYNQGTDLPCVYDYPTKLAFNADTGLYAPDLGTIYDAVHKTGTPYDEFKAWLRNKLGQTCRDIRTVIKTKYPQAKV
;
A
#
# COMPACT_ATOMS: atom_id res chain seq x y z
N MET A 1 25.63 -25.85 -13.71
CA MET A 1 25.13 -26.67 -12.59
C MET A 1 23.62 -26.55 -12.60
N THR A 2 22.97 -27.62 -13.04
CA THR A 2 21.50 -27.76 -13.08
C THR A 2 20.99 -27.91 -11.65
N ASN A 3 20.31 -26.87 -11.13
CA ASN A 3 19.58 -26.98 -9.88
C ASN A 3 18.27 -27.72 -10.14
N ASN A 4 18.28 -29.03 -9.91
CA ASN A 4 17.05 -29.81 -9.82
C ASN A 4 16.35 -29.47 -8.50
N PHE A 5 15.36 -28.57 -8.55
CA PHE A 5 14.37 -28.46 -7.48
C PHE A 5 13.32 -29.56 -7.70
N GLU A 6 13.56 -30.76 -7.14
CA GLU A 6 12.49 -31.74 -6.96
C GLU A 6 11.53 -31.25 -5.88
N TYR A 7 10.36 -30.74 -6.29
CA TYR A 7 9.25 -30.48 -5.38
C TYR A 7 8.63 -31.81 -4.95
N LYS A 8 9.19 -32.45 -3.93
CA LYS A 8 8.52 -33.58 -3.27
C LYS A 8 7.37 -33.00 -2.45
N GLN A 9 6.17 -33.06 -3.02
CA GLN A 9 4.92 -32.83 -2.30
C GLN A 9 4.84 -33.88 -1.18
N LYS A 10 5.36 -33.54 0.01
CA LYS A 10 5.13 -34.34 1.21
C LYS A 10 3.63 -34.27 1.46
N ASN A 11 2.94 -35.36 1.15
CA ASN A 11 1.60 -35.62 1.66
C ASN A 11 1.69 -35.55 3.20
N LEU A 12 1.36 -34.39 3.77
CA LEU A 12 1.20 -34.21 5.21
C LEU A 12 -0.03 -35.03 5.62
N LYS A 13 0.18 -36.33 5.89
CA LYS A 13 -0.84 -37.24 6.41
C LYS A 13 -1.29 -36.87 7.83
N THR A 14 -0.65 -35.88 8.45
CA THR A 14 -0.96 -35.36 9.78
C THR A 14 -0.85 -33.84 9.73
N SER A 15 -1.89 -33.12 10.15
CA SER A 15 -1.82 -31.67 10.36
C SER A 15 -0.62 -31.35 11.26
N PRO A 16 0.12 -30.27 10.99
CA PRO A 16 1.21 -29.85 11.87
C PRO A 16 0.67 -29.69 13.29
N ALA A 17 1.45 -30.10 14.29
CA ALA A 17 1.09 -29.90 15.69
C ALA A 17 0.97 -28.39 15.94
N LEU A 18 -0.26 -27.93 16.10
CA LEU A 18 -0.61 -26.53 16.35
C LEU A 18 -0.43 -26.27 17.84
N ASN A 19 0.52 -25.41 18.22
CA ASN A 19 0.58 -24.88 19.57
C ASN A 19 -0.22 -23.58 19.60
N VAL A 20 -1.26 -23.54 20.45
CA VAL A 20 -2.05 -22.34 20.71
C VAL A 20 -1.79 -21.91 22.14
N GLU A 21 -1.20 -20.74 22.28
CA GLU A 21 -1.00 -20.09 23.57
C GLU A 21 -1.84 -18.80 23.62
N THR A 22 -2.04 -18.29 24.82
CA THR A 22 -2.61 -16.97 25.03
C THR A 22 -1.55 -16.09 25.67
N SER A 23 -1.38 -14.91 25.09
CA SER A 23 -0.58 -13.85 25.69
C SER A 23 -1.45 -12.64 25.95
N THR A 24 -0.89 -11.61 26.58
CA THR A 24 -1.60 -10.36 26.83
C THR A 24 -0.86 -9.23 26.12
N ILE A 25 -1.62 -8.37 25.45
CA ILE A 25 -1.13 -7.10 24.90
C ILE A 25 -1.83 -5.94 25.60
N ASP A 26 -1.18 -4.79 25.61
CA ASP A 26 -1.84 -3.55 26.00
C ASP A 26 -2.85 -3.14 24.92
N ARG A 27 -4.00 -2.62 25.34
CA ARG A 27 -4.94 -1.94 24.44
C ARG A 27 -4.22 -0.74 23.82
N PHE A 28 -4.54 -0.43 22.56
CA PHE A 28 -3.84 0.56 21.75
C PHE A 28 -2.39 0.22 21.43
N SER A 29 -2.00 -1.06 21.52
CA SER A 29 -0.68 -1.51 21.08
C SER A 29 -0.39 -1.04 19.63
N PRO A 30 0.76 -0.39 19.39
CA PRO A 30 1.00 0.42 18.20
C PRO A 30 0.93 -0.34 16.88
N LYS A 31 1.28 -1.64 16.88
CA LYS A 31 1.31 -2.46 15.67
C LYS A 31 -0.06 -2.81 15.10
N TYR A 32 -1.12 -2.65 15.89
CA TYR A 32 -2.49 -3.00 15.48
C TYR A 32 -3.31 -1.80 15.00
N TRP A 33 -2.79 -0.58 15.14
CA TRP A 33 -3.37 0.59 14.49
C TRP A 33 -3.27 0.46 12.97
N ARG A 34 -4.26 1.02 12.29
CA ARG A 34 -4.36 1.03 10.83
C ARG A 34 -4.46 2.45 10.33
N ILE A 35 -4.16 2.67 9.06
CA ILE A 35 -4.32 3.97 8.40
C ILE A 35 -5.03 3.78 7.06
N ASP A 36 -6.05 4.58 6.78
CA ASP A 36 -6.73 4.55 5.49
C ASP A 36 -7.20 5.96 5.10
N GLY A 37 -7.53 6.17 3.83
CA GLY A 37 -7.87 7.49 3.32
C GLY A 37 -8.30 7.47 1.86
N PRO A 38 -8.62 8.64 1.28
CA PRO A 38 -9.04 8.73 -0.11
C PRO A 38 -7.91 8.33 -1.06
N GLN A 39 -8.29 7.86 -2.25
CA GLN A 39 -7.37 7.32 -3.26
C GLN A 39 -6.33 8.32 -3.79
N THR A 40 -6.59 9.62 -3.67
CA THR A 40 -5.67 10.71 -4.04
C THR A 40 -4.54 10.91 -3.02
N MET A 41 -4.73 10.41 -1.80
CA MET A 41 -3.79 10.52 -0.70
C MET A 41 -2.86 9.30 -0.67
N SER A 42 -1.64 9.50 -0.19
CA SER A 42 -0.74 8.40 0.15
C SER A 42 -0.46 8.41 1.63
N PHE A 43 -0.28 7.23 2.24
CA PHE A 43 -0.06 7.14 3.68
C PHE A 43 0.60 5.83 4.07
N ALA A 44 1.20 5.79 5.26
CA ALA A 44 1.85 4.63 5.83
C ALA A 44 1.84 4.72 7.36
N ILE A 45 1.63 3.57 8.02
CA ILE A 45 1.79 3.45 9.47
C ILE A 45 2.95 2.50 9.77
N THR A 46 3.85 2.91 10.65
CA THR A 46 5.10 2.19 10.94
C THR A 46 5.45 2.29 12.42
N ASN A 47 6.24 1.33 12.92
CA ASN A 47 6.77 1.41 14.29
C ASN A 47 7.64 2.66 14.46
N TYR A 48 7.46 3.37 15.57
CA TYR A 48 8.26 4.54 15.92
C TYR A 48 8.44 4.62 17.45
N ALA A 49 9.69 4.53 17.92
CA ALA A 49 9.99 4.36 19.34
C ALA A 49 9.17 3.20 19.96
N ASN A 50 8.46 3.45 21.06
CA ASN A 50 7.52 2.51 21.68
C ASN A 50 6.07 2.65 21.19
N GLY A 51 5.83 3.49 20.17
CA GLY A 51 4.52 3.70 19.56
C GLY A 51 4.58 3.57 18.04
N PHE A 52 3.94 4.49 17.33
CA PHE A 52 3.86 4.48 15.87
C PHE A 52 4.01 5.88 15.27
N GLU A 53 4.44 5.92 14.01
CA GLU A 53 4.30 7.08 13.14
C GLU A 53 3.30 6.74 12.02
N ALA A 54 2.28 7.58 11.90
CA ALA A 54 1.36 7.62 10.77
C ALA A 54 1.75 8.79 9.87
N ALA A 55 2.41 8.50 8.75
CA ALA A 55 2.81 9.47 7.75
C ALA A 55 1.79 9.51 6.60
N PHE A 56 1.58 10.68 6.01
CA PHE A 56 0.66 10.86 4.91
C PHE A 56 1.08 12.02 3.99
N ARG A 57 0.58 11.99 2.75
CA ARG A 57 0.78 13.02 1.72
C ARG A 57 -0.56 13.40 1.13
N SER A 58 -0.97 14.64 1.39
CA SER A 58 -2.19 15.23 0.83
C SER A 58 -1.91 15.83 -0.54
N ARG A 59 -2.82 15.60 -1.49
CA ARG A 59 -2.83 16.16 -2.84
C ARG A 59 -4.12 16.91 -3.16
N THR A 60 -5.17 16.76 -2.36
CA THR A 60 -6.41 17.54 -2.46
C THR A 60 -6.74 18.27 -1.16
N THR A 61 -7.55 19.32 -1.25
CA THR A 61 -8.09 20.01 -0.07
C THR A 61 -9.00 19.11 0.78
N THR A 62 -9.51 18.00 0.26
CA THR A 62 -10.33 17.03 1.03
C THR A 62 -9.53 15.86 1.59
N ASP A 63 -8.22 15.77 1.35
CA ASP A 63 -7.45 14.60 1.77
C ASP A 63 -7.32 14.54 3.29
N LEU A 64 -7.87 13.47 3.87
CA LEU A 64 -7.84 13.16 5.29
C LEU A 64 -7.57 11.66 5.47
N ALA A 65 -6.53 11.34 6.23
CA ALA A 65 -6.23 9.98 6.65
C ALA A 65 -6.94 9.69 7.99
N GLY A 66 -7.59 8.54 8.09
CA GLY A 66 -8.09 7.99 9.34
C GLY A 66 -7.11 6.98 9.93
N ILE A 67 -6.55 7.27 11.11
CA ILE A 67 -5.66 6.37 11.84
C ILE A 67 -6.49 5.67 12.92
N SER A 68 -6.82 4.41 12.68
CA SER A 68 -7.88 3.70 13.40
C SER A 68 -7.36 2.58 14.30
N TRP A 69 -7.98 2.49 15.47
CA TRP A 69 -7.99 1.33 16.36
C TRP A 69 -9.38 0.69 16.33
N ASP A 70 -9.46 -0.59 15.97
CA ASP A 70 -10.70 -1.36 15.95
C ASP A 70 -10.84 -2.20 17.22
N SER A 71 -11.98 -2.16 17.91
CA SER A 71 -12.24 -3.03 19.07
C SER A 71 -12.42 -4.51 18.68
N TYR A 72 -12.73 -4.76 17.41
CA TYR A 72 -12.78 -6.07 16.79
C TYR A 72 -11.73 -6.15 15.68
N ASP A 73 -10.80 -7.09 15.80
CA ASP A 73 -9.79 -7.31 14.79
C ASP A 73 -10.36 -8.02 13.56
N VAL A 74 -10.52 -7.27 12.48
CA VAL A 74 -11.00 -7.78 11.18
C VAL A 74 -9.88 -8.17 10.23
N LYS A 75 -8.61 -7.94 10.60
CA LYS A 75 -7.46 -8.05 9.70
C LYS A 75 -6.64 -9.29 9.93
N ASP A 76 -6.37 -9.64 11.19
CA ASP A 76 -5.62 -10.86 11.47
C ASP A 76 -6.51 -12.11 11.37
N HIS A 77 -5.86 -13.24 11.09
CA HIS A 77 -6.51 -14.53 11.17
C HIS A 77 -7.08 -14.74 12.58
N LYS A 78 -8.22 -15.43 12.73
CA LYS A 78 -8.91 -15.64 14.01
C LYS A 78 -8.04 -16.22 15.14
N LEU A 79 -6.96 -16.91 14.77
CA LEU A 79 -6.01 -17.52 15.72
C LEU A 79 -4.79 -16.63 16.04
N LEU A 80 -4.72 -15.44 15.46
CA LEU A 80 -3.67 -14.43 15.65
C LEU A 80 -4.25 -13.06 16.04
N ALA A 81 -5.57 -12.89 15.92
CA ALA A 81 -6.30 -11.71 16.35
C ALA A 81 -6.29 -11.54 17.88
N TYR A 82 -6.29 -10.27 18.31
CA TYR A 82 -6.57 -9.92 19.71
C TYR A 82 -8.06 -10.10 20.04
N GLU A 83 -8.36 -10.24 21.33
CA GLU A 83 -9.73 -10.42 21.81
C GLU A 83 -10.61 -9.24 21.43
N THR A 84 -11.86 -9.53 21.08
CA THR A 84 -12.85 -8.48 20.88
C THR A 84 -13.30 -7.93 22.23
N LYS A 85 -13.10 -6.63 22.46
CA LYS A 85 -13.47 -6.00 23.73
C LYS A 85 -13.96 -4.56 23.53
N TYR A 86 -15.28 -4.42 23.50
CA TYR A 86 -15.97 -3.15 23.27
C TYR A 86 -16.10 -2.26 24.51
N ASP A 87 -15.88 -2.82 25.70
CA ASP A 87 -15.92 -2.08 26.96
C ASP A 87 -14.56 -1.46 27.28
N TYR A 88 -14.55 -0.14 27.43
CA TYR A 88 -13.40 0.71 27.75
C TYR A 88 -13.49 1.26 29.18
N SER A 89 -14.52 0.90 29.96
CA SER A 89 -14.63 1.32 31.37
C SER A 89 -13.38 0.95 32.17
N GLY A 90 -12.95 1.85 33.05
CA GLY A 90 -11.70 1.73 33.82
C GLY A 90 -10.42 1.83 32.98
N THR A 91 -10.48 2.13 31.68
CA THR A 91 -9.27 2.34 30.88
C THR A 91 -8.79 3.79 31.00
N VAL A 92 -7.51 3.96 31.29
CA VAL A 92 -6.80 5.23 31.10
C VAL A 92 -5.78 5.03 29.98
N TRP A 93 -5.70 6.01 29.07
CA TRP A 93 -4.72 6.04 27.98
C TRP A 93 -3.90 7.33 28.07
N ASP A 94 -2.61 7.15 28.34
CA ASP A 94 -1.59 8.19 28.40
C ASP A 94 -0.67 8.05 27.19
N PHE A 95 -0.39 9.13 26.50
CA PHE A 95 0.57 9.14 25.39
C PHE A 95 1.09 10.54 25.07
N ASP A 96 2.28 10.58 24.49
CA ASP A 96 2.81 11.80 23.88
C ASP A 96 2.48 11.81 22.39
N ILE A 97 1.91 12.92 21.92
CA ILE A 97 1.63 13.17 20.51
C ILE A 97 2.57 14.23 19.96
N GLU A 98 3.02 14.03 18.71
CA GLU A 98 3.73 15.03 17.92
C GLU A 98 3.13 15.08 16.51
N LEU A 99 2.74 16.29 16.09
CA LEU A 99 2.16 16.59 14.78
C LEU A 99 3.20 17.33 13.93
N SER A 100 3.25 17.02 12.63
CA SER A 100 4.14 17.72 11.69
C SER A 100 3.84 19.22 11.59
N ALA A 101 4.82 20.00 11.14
CA ALA A 101 4.67 21.45 10.96
C ALA A 101 3.56 21.86 9.97
N SER A 102 3.23 20.99 9.02
CA SER A 102 2.14 21.15 8.05
C SER A 102 0.74 20.89 8.63
N MET A 103 0.64 20.25 9.80
CA MET A 103 -0.62 20.07 10.51
C MET A 103 -0.96 21.30 11.37
N PRO A 104 -2.22 21.52 11.72
CA PRO A 104 -2.60 22.53 12.72
C PRO A 104 -2.11 22.17 14.13
N ALA A 105 -1.97 23.17 14.99
CA ALA A 105 -1.80 22.96 16.43
C ALA A 105 -3.06 22.34 17.04
N LEU A 106 -2.94 21.71 18.22
CA LEU A 106 -4.03 20.95 18.84
C LEU A 106 -5.30 21.81 19.06
N ASN A 107 -5.17 23.06 19.49
CA ASN A 107 -6.29 23.97 19.75
C ASN A 107 -6.72 24.83 18.55
N ASN A 108 -6.36 24.46 17.33
CA ASN A 108 -6.82 25.21 16.16
C ASN A 108 -8.35 25.29 16.12
N GLU A 109 -8.89 26.49 15.90
CA GLU A 109 -10.32 26.79 16.07
C GLU A 109 -11.23 26.02 15.10
N THR A 110 -10.74 25.63 13.93
CA THR A 110 -11.53 24.99 12.88
C THR A 110 -11.03 23.60 12.51
N LEU A 111 -9.72 23.36 12.63
CA LEU A 111 -9.04 22.14 12.23
C LEU A 111 -8.42 21.44 13.44
N THR A 112 -9.20 21.21 14.49
CA THR A 112 -8.68 20.58 15.71
C THR A 112 -8.50 19.06 15.55
N PRO A 113 -7.30 18.52 15.85
CA PRO A 113 -7.09 17.08 15.95
C PRO A 113 -8.04 16.45 16.97
N THR A 114 -8.77 15.44 16.51
CA THR A 114 -9.90 14.84 17.23
C THR A 114 -9.83 13.32 17.11
N LEU A 115 -10.27 12.63 18.16
CA LEU A 115 -10.65 11.22 18.08
C LEU A 115 -12.12 11.11 17.68
N THR A 116 -12.37 10.53 16.52
CA THR A 116 -13.70 10.09 16.12
C THR A 116 -13.96 8.72 16.74
N VAL A 117 -14.92 8.65 17.64
CA VAL A 117 -15.29 7.44 18.39
C VAL A 117 -16.61 6.92 17.84
N TYR A 118 -16.56 5.75 17.21
CA TYR A 118 -17.72 5.01 16.75
C TYR A 118 -18.16 4.07 17.86
N TYR A 119 -19.41 4.15 18.27
CA TYR A 119 -19.96 3.33 19.35
C TYR A 119 -21.40 2.94 19.04
N HIS A 120 -21.90 1.96 19.79
CA HIS A 120 -23.24 1.45 19.60
C HIS A 120 -24.07 1.61 20.87
N GLU A 121 -25.21 2.26 20.75
CA GLU A 121 -26.09 2.58 21.88
C GLU A 121 -27.53 2.30 21.48
N ASP A 122 -28.25 1.53 22.29
CA ASP A 122 -29.66 1.18 22.09
C ASP A 122 -29.99 0.60 20.70
N GLY A 123 -29.10 -0.21 20.13
CA GLY A 123 -29.32 -0.80 18.81
C GLY A 123 -28.90 0.10 17.64
N VAL A 124 -28.31 1.27 17.90
CA VAL A 124 -27.99 2.28 16.88
C VAL A 124 -26.51 2.63 16.88
N ASP A 125 -25.92 2.71 15.69
CA ASP A 125 -24.56 3.20 15.50
C ASP A 125 -24.52 4.72 15.67
N LYS A 126 -23.59 5.19 16.52
CA LYS A 126 -23.40 6.59 16.85
C LYS A 126 -21.93 6.98 16.73
N VAL A 127 -21.71 8.28 16.60
CA VAL A 127 -20.39 8.89 16.52
C VAL A 127 -20.27 9.97 17.57
N ALA A 128 -19.18 9.96 18.32
CA ALA A 128 -18.77 11.00 19.24
C ALA A 128 -17.39 11.54 18.84
N TYR A 129 -17.12 12.79 19.19
CA TYR A 129 -15.85 13.46 18.92
C TYR A 129 -15.17 13.80 20.24
N VAL A 130 -14.00 13.24 20.51
CA VAL A 130 -13.17 13.59 21.67
C VAL A 130 -12.04 14.49 21.18
N VAL A 131 -12.16 15.79 21.46
CA VAL A 131 -11.22 16.79 20.98
C VAL A 131 -9.96 16.81 21.85
N LEU A 132 -8.79 16.57 21.24
CA LEU A 132 -7.58 16.23 21.97
C LEU A 132 -7.05 17.37 22.85
N PHE A 133 -7.22 18.64 22.46
CA PHE A 133 -6.69 19.76 23.24
C PHE A 133 -7.33 19.87 24.63
N ASN A 134 -8.56 19.38 24.82
CA ASN A 134 -9.24 19.35 26.13
C ASN A 134 -8.55 18.41 27.13
N TYR A 135 -7.68 17.52 26.63
CA TYR A 135 -6.97 16.48 27.38
C TYR A 135 -5.45 16.62 27.27
N ALA A 136 -4.97 17.73 26.69
CA ALA A 136 -3.56 18.00 26.45
C ALA A 136 -2.97 18.89 27.54
N ASN A 137 -1.74 18.60 27.97
CA ASN A 137 -1.00 19.50 28.87
C ASN A 137 -0.49 20.79 28.16
N GLN A 138 -0.38 20.76 26.83
CA GLN A 138 0.08 21.87 25.99
C GLN A 138 -0.85 22.05 24.79
N PRO A 139 -2.09 22.52 24.99
CA PRO A 139 -3.12 22.58 23.94
C PRO A 139 -2.78 23.52 22.78
N ALA A 140 -1.94 24.53 22.99
CA ALA A 140 -1.50 25.46 21.93
C ALA A 140 -0.34 24.93 21.06
N SER A 141 0.14 23.71 21.33
CA SER A 141 1.31 23.12 20.67
C SER A 141 0.91 22.06 19.64
N ARG A 142 1.88 21.67 18.81
CA ARG A 142 1.83 20.46 17.97
C ARG A 142 2.40 19.23 18.68
N SER A 143 3.00 19.43 19.84
CA SER A 143 3.50 18.38 20.70
C SER A 143 2.91 18.54 22.09
N ALA A 144 2.32 17.48 22.63
CA ALA A 144 1.73 17.49 23.97
C ALA A 144 1.69 16.09 24.56
N HIS A 145 1.60 16.03 25.88
CA HIS A 145 1.14 14.84 26.57
C HIS A 145 -0.39 14.86 26.61
N ILE A 146 -1.02 13.75 26.23
CA ILE A 146 -2.45 13.54 26.22
C ILE A 146 -2.82 12.52 27.30
N HIS A 147 -3.79 12.88 28.14
CA HIS A 147 -4.31 12.02 29.20
C HIS A 147 -5.82 11.80 29.03
N ILE A 148 -6.23 10.59 28.65
CA ILE A 148 -7.65 10.23 28.49
C ILE A 148 -8.02 9.17 29.51
N ASN A 149 -8.83 9.56 30.50
CA ASN A 149 -9.54 8.63 31.36
C ASN A 149 -10.93 8.35 30.78
N TRP A 150 -11.15 7.13 30.28
CA TRP A 150 -12.40 6.74 29.62
C TRP A 150 -13.62 6.76 30.54
N ASP A 151 -13.46 6.69 31.87
CA ASP A 151 -14.60 6.81 32.79
C ASP A 151 -15.12 8.25 32.92
N THR A 152 -14.27 9.23 32.64
CA THR A 152 -14.59 10.66 32.84
C THR A 152 -14.57 11.47 31.56
N VAL A 153 -14.08 10.90 30.45
CA VAL A 153 -13.97 11.56 29.16
C VAL A 153 -15.33 12.09 28.70
N LYS A 154 -15.32 13.26 28.10
CA LYS A 154 -16.46 13.93 27.48
C LYS A 154 -16.21 14.16 26.00
N ALA A 155 -17.26 13.97 25.22
CA ALA A 155 -17.31 14.28 23.81
C ALA A 155 -17.72 15.74 23.56
N GLY A 156 -17.68 16.12 22.28
CA GLY A 156 -17.98 17.46 21.81
C GLY A 156 -16.78 18.40 21.90
N PHE A 157 -16.81 19.46 21.10
CA PHE A 157 -15.75 20.48 21.08
C PHE A 157 -15.58 21.20 22.43
N SER A 158 -16.68 21.35 23.17
CA SER A 158 -16.69 21.91 24.53
C SER A 158 -16.42 20.88 25.64
N ALA A 159 -16.21 19.59 25.30
CA ALA A 159 -16.04 18.49 26.26
C ALA A 159 -17.16 18.43 27.33
N THR A 160 -18.41 18.54 26.91
CA THR A 160 -19.59 18.49 27.79
C THR A 160 -20.40 17.21 27.64
N ASP A 161 -20.29 16.57 26.49
CA ASP A 161 -21.25 15.54 26.10
C ASP A 161 -20.81 14.19 26.66
N SER A 162 -21.75 13.44 27.21
CA SER A 162 -21.46 12.09 27.70
C SER A 162 -21.73 11.09 26.60
N PHE A 163 -20.98 9.99 26.57
CA PHE A 163 -21.20 8.87 25.65
C PHE A 163 -20.90 7.55 26.37
N PRO A 164 -21.54 6.44 25.96
CA PRO A 164 -21.33 5.14 26.58
C PRO A 164 -19.95 4.58 26.22
N VAL A 165 -19.18 4.23 27.24
CA VAL A 165 -17.83 3.67 27.10
C VAL A 165 -17.81 2.14 27.00
N SER A 166 -18.97 1.51 27.18
CA SER A 166 -19.12 0.06 27.25
C SER A 166 -19.25 -0.64 25.90
N ASN A 167 -19.43 0.12 24.81
CA ASN A 167 -19.69 -0.45 23.49
C ASN A 167 -19.05 0.33 22.32
N ILE A 168 -17.78 0.68 22.47
CA ILE A 168 -16.99 1.40 21.45
C ILE A 168 -16.50 0.42 20.40
N GLN A 169 -16.83 0.67 19.14
CA GLN A 169 -16.49 -0.17 17.98
C GLN A 169 -15.13 0.19 17.39
N ARG A 170 -14.85 1.49 17.23
CA ARG A 170 -13.63 2.01 16.61
C ARG A 170 -13.31 3.39 17.16
N ILE A 171 -12.02 3.68 17.29
CA ILE A 171 -11.49 5.01 17.57
C ILE A 171 -10.58 5.40 16.42
N SER A 172 -10.75 6.59 15.83
CA SER A 172 -9.90 7.09 14.75
C SER A 172 -9.35 8.47 15.04
N LEU A 173 -8.04 8.65 14.93
CA LEU A 173 -7.40 9.96 14.78
C LEU A 173 -7.53 10.42 13.32
N SER A 174 -7.70 11.72 13.11
CA SER A 174 -7.72 12.32 11.77
C SER A 174 -6.38 12.99 11.45
N GLY A 175 -5.73 12.56 10.36
CA GLY A 175 -4.51 13.15 9.81
C GLY A 175 -4.80 14.00 8.59
N PHE A 176 -4.56 15.30 8.68
CA PHE A 176 -4.78 16.27 7.60
C PHE A 176 -3.84 17.47 7.77
N THR A 177 -3.56 18.18 6.68
CA THR A 177 -2.70 19.37 6.68
C THR A 177 -3.51 20.67 6.81
N LEU A 178 -2.84 21.81 6.97
CA LEU A 178 -3.46 23.14 7.10
C LEU A 178 -4.34 23.53 5.90
N SER A 179 -4.09 22.93 4.73
CA SER A 179 -4.88 23.16 3.51
C SER A 179 -6.19 22.36 3.47
N TYR A 180 -6.48 21.54 4.49
CA TYR A 180 -7.71 20.76 4.54
C TYR A 180 -8.96 21.64 4.63
N ASN A 181 -9.92 21.31 3.78
CA ASN A 181 -11.25 21.88 3.69
C ASN A 181 -12.22 20.78 3.24
N GLY A 182 -12.99 20.25 4.19
CA GLY A 182 -13.99 19.19 3.93
C GLY A 182 -15.13 19.59 2.98
N HIS A 183 -15.16 20.82 2.48
CA HIS A 183 -16.16 21.33 1.54
C HIS A 183 -15.58 21.60 0.13
N SER A 184 -14.36 21.17 -0.16
CA SER A 184 -13.71 21.38 -1.46
C SER A 184 -12.84 20.20 -1.87
N THR A 185 -12.91 19.79 -3.13
CA THR A 185 -12.09 18.69 -3.69
C THR A 185 -11.01 19.20 -4.64
N LEU A 186 -10.54 20.44 -4.43
CA LEU A 186 -9.56 21.04 -5.32
C LEU A 186 -8.20 20.36 -5.14
N PRO A 187 -7.46 20.09 -6.23
CA PRO A 187 -6.07 19.71 -6.15
C PRO A 187 -5.24 20.81 -5.50
N LEU A 188 -4.27 20.41 -4.67
CA LEU A 188 -3.26 21.32 -4.14
C LEU A 188 -2.25 21.68 -5.22
N VAL A 189 -1.68 22.88 -5.14
CA VAL A 189 -0.63 23.33 -6.07
C VAL A 189 0.61 22.46 -5.92
N GLU A 190 0.99 22.17 -4.68
CA GLU A 190 2.03 21.22 -4.32
C GLU A 190 1.47 20.25 -3.30
N PRO A 191 1.86 18.97 -3.35
CA PRO A 191 1.47 18.01 -2.33
C PRO A 191 2.07 18.36 -0.97
N GLU A 192 1.32 18.13 0.10
CA GLU A 192 1.72 18.45 1.46
C GLU A 192 1.93 17.17 2.27
N ASP A 193 3.13 16.99 2.82
CA ASP A 193 3.43 15.87 3.70
C ASP A 193 3.04 16.20 5.14
N GLY A 194 2.47 15.22 5.86
CA GLY A 194 2.20 15.31 7.27
C GLY A 194 2.48 14.01 8.01
N TYR A 195 2.56 14.10 9.35
CA TYR A 195 2.63 12.92 10.20
C TYR A 195 1.99 13.16 11.57
N ILE A 196 1.52 12.07 12.17
CA ILE A 196 1.21 11.97 13.59
C ILE A 196 2.11 10.92 14.19
N ARG A 197 2.88 11.29 15.22
CA ARG A 197 3.66 10.36 16.03
C ARG A 197 3.00 10.20 17.38
N ILE A 198 2.83 8.95 17.77
CA ILE A 198 2.41 8.56 19.12
C ILE A 198 3.59 7.86 19.76
N THR A 199 4.01 8.35 20.93
CA THR A 199 5.09 7.76 21.73
C THR A 199 4.68 7.72 23.19
N ASN A 200 5.39 6.97 24.02
CA ASN A 200 5.08 6.82 25.45
C ASN A 200 3.61 6.40 25.70
N SER A 201 3.05 5.62 24.77
CA SER A 201 1.68 5.13 24.84
C SER A 201 1.58 4.03 25.89
N VAL A 202 0.85 4.33 26.96
CA VAL A 202 0.63 3.45 28.10
C VAL A 202 -0.86 3.38 28.39
N THR A 203 -1.36 2.20 28.66
CA THR A 203 -2.73 2.00 29.13
C THR A 203 -2.76 1.37 30.51
N THR A 204 -3.67 1.83 31.36
CA THR A 204 -3.83 1.30 32.72
C THR A 204 -5.29 1.07 33.10
N GLY A 205 -5.50 0.17 34.07
CA GLY A 205 -6.82 -0.19 34.60
C GLY A 205 -7.39 -1.53 34.08
N PRO A 206 -8.60 -1.92 34.52
CA PRO A 206 -9.12 -3.29 34.34
C PRO A 206 -9.34 -3.70 32.89
N ASN A 207 -9.68 -2.76 32.00
CA ASN A 207 -9.94 -3.03 30.58
C ASN A 207 -8.83 -2.55 29.63
N ALA A 208 -7.68 -2.17 30.19
CA ALA A 208 -6.51 -1.68 29.45
C ALA A 208 -5.70 -2.77 28.74
N LYS A 209 -5.99 -4.04 28.98
CA LYS A 209 -5.28 -5.16 28.35
C LYS A 209 -6.23 -6.07 27.59
N LEU A 210 -5.67 -6.73 26.58
CA LEU A 210 -6.35 -7.64 25.68
C LEU A 210 -5.63 -8.98 25.62
N SER A 211 -6.38 -10.07 25.66
CA SER A 211 -5.86 -11.38 25.31
C SER A 211 -5.49 -11.42 23.83
N LEU A 212 -4.38 -12.05 23.49
CA LEU A 212 -3.91 -12.27 22.13
C LEU A 212 -3.68 -13.77 21.92
N SER A 213 -4.38 -14.32 20.93
CA SER A 213 -4.14 -15.69 20.49
C SER A 213 -2.78 -15.79 19.82
N ARG A 214 -1.94 -16.73 20.27
CA ARG A 214 -0.64 -17.00 19.66
C ARG A 214 -0.62 -18.42 19.15
N VAL A 215 -0.74 -18.55 17.84
CA VAL A 215 -0.42 -19.78 17.15
C VAL A 215 1.06 -19.80 16.83
N SER A 216 1.69 -20.95 17.05
CA SER A 216 2.99 -21.26 16.45
C SER A 216 2.86 -22.51 15.61
N VAL A 217 3.09 -22.35 14.31
CA VAL A 217 3.24 -23.44 13.36
C VAL A 217 4.74 -23.69 13.15
N PRO A 218 5.23 -24.95 13.21
CA PRO A 218 6.61 -25.26 12.88
C PRO A 218 6.98 -24.78 11.47
N LEU A 219 8.22 -24.34 11.29
CA LEU A 219 8.74 -23.92 9.99
C LEU A 219 8.49 -24.98 8.91
N HIS A 220 8.06 -24.55 7.73
CA HIS A 220 7.70 -25.43 6.62
C HIS A 220 8.09 -24.87 5.25
N ASP A 221 8.23 -25.76 4.27
CA ASP A 221 8.74 -25.43 2.93
C ASP A 221 7.72 -24.76 1.99
N TYR A 222 6.51 -24.41 2.46
CA TYR A 222 5.56 -23.64 1.67
C TYR A 222 5.97 -22.16 1.59
N GLY A 223 5.95 -21.61 0.38
CA GLY A 223 6.07 -20.18 0.16
C GLY A 223 4.75 -19.44 0.39
N ILE A 224 4.83 -18.12 0.52
CA ILE A 224 3.67 -17.23 0.64
C ILE A 224 3.77 -16.09 -0.37
N CYS A 225 2.61 -15.69 -0.88
CA CYS A 225 2.42 -14.45 -1.61
C CYS A 225 1.65 -13.45 -0.75
N THR A 226 2.05 -12.19 -0.79
CA THR A 226 1.38 -11.03 -0.19
C THR A 226 1.33 -9.91 -1.23
N SER A 227 0.55 -8.87 -0.96
CA SER A 227 0.33 -7.74 -1.86
C SER A 227 0.30 -6.45 -1.05
N TYR A 228 0.94 -5.39 -1.55
CA TYR A 228 0.87 -4.07 -0.93
C TYR A 228 -0.55 -3.50 -0.99
N ASP A 229 -1.23 -3.65 -2.12
CA ASP A 229 -2.57 -3.08 -2.35
C ASP A 229 -3.64 -3.64 -1.40
N ASP A 230 -3.41 -4.83 -0.85
CA ASP A 230 -4.31 -5.47 0.13
C ASP A 230 -3.98 -5.11 1.59
N HIS A 231 -2.78 -4.61 1.86
CA HIS A 231 -2.24 -4.45 3.22
C HIS A 231 -1.60 -3.09 3.51
N TYR A 232 -1.67 -2.13 2.58
CA TYR A 232 -1.11 -0.78 2.72
C TYR A 232 -1.57 -0.08 4.00
N ASP A 233 -2.76 -0.45 4.50
CA ASP A 233 -3.38 0.14 5.67
C ASP A 233 -2.78 -0.35 7.00
N LEU A 234 -1.97 -1.41 6.97
CA LEU A 234 -1.43 -2.05 8.16
C LEU A 234 0.02 -1.63 8.44
N ASN A 235 0.41 -1.73 9.71
CA ASN A 235 1.82 -1.68 10.08
C ASN A 235 2.55 -2.92 9.52
N PRO A 236 3.62 -2.77 8.73
CA PRO A 236 4.27 -3.92 8.08
C PRO A 236 4.82 -4.96 9.06
N GLN A 237 5.17 -4.57 10.29
CA GLN A 237 5.59 -5.52 11.33
C GLN A 237 4.48 -6.53 11.66
N ARG A 238 3.21 -6.10 11.62
CA ARG A 238 2.05 -6.97 11.88
C ARG A 238 1.96 -8.12 10.88
N LEU A 239 2.24 -7.84 9.60
CA LEU A 239 2.27 -8.87 8.56
C LEU A 239 3.40 -9.88 8.80
N VAL A 240 4.59 -9.38 9.16
CA VAL A 240 5.76 -10.23 9.41
C VAL A 240 5.57 -11.09 10.66
N ASP A 241 4.97 -10.55 11.72
CA ASP A 241 4.60 -11.31 12.92
C ASP A 241 3.67 -12.47 12.56
N ASN A 242 2.66 -12.23 11.71
CA ASN A 242 1.75 -13.27 11.24
C ASN A 242 2.46 -14.33 10.39
N MET A 243 3.33 -13.90 9.46
CA MET A 243 4.11 -14.83 8.64
C MET A 243 4.99 -15.75 9.48
N ALA A 244 5.69 -15.18 10.46
CA ALA A 244 6.55 -15.93 11.37
C ALA A 244 5.73 -16.89 12.27
N ALA A 245 4.60 -16.44 12.80
CA ALA A 245 3.71 -17.25 13.62
C ALA A 245 3.15 -18.47 12.86
N LEU A 246 2.88 -18.29 11.57
CA LEU A 246 2.37 -19.34 10.68
C LEU A 246 3.47 -20.22 10.06
N GLY A 247 4.73 -20.06 10.45
CA GLY A 247 5.82 -20.95 10.04
C GLY A 247 6.39 -20.65 8.65
N TYR A 248 5.99 -19.55 8.01
CA TYR A 248 6.60 -19.10 6.75
C TYR A 248 8.03 -18.62 6.99
N HIS A 249 8.91 -18.89 6.04
CA HIS A 249 10.31 -18.47 6.10
C HIS A 249 10.94 -18.35 4.71
N GLY A 250 12.16 -17.80 4.65
CA GLY A 250 12.90 -17.67 3.39
C GLY A 250 12.36 -16.52 2.53
N LEU A 251 12.02 -16.81 1.27
CA LEU A 251 11.58 -15.81 0.31
C LEU A 251 10.07 -15.54 0.43
N ILE A 252 9.72 -14.28 0.58
CA ILE A 252 8.33 -13.79 0.67
C ILE A 252 8.00 -13.06 -0.62
N ASN A 253 7.14 -13.64 -1.45
CA ASN A 253 6.71 -12.98 -2.68
C ASN A 253 5.72 -11.86 -2.32
N HIS A 254 6.06 -10.61 -2.66
CA HIS A 254 5.24 -9.46 -2.34
C HIS A 254 4.98 -8.64 -3.59
N TYR A 255 3.72 -8.60 -4.01
CA TYR A 255 3.28 -7.87 -5.18
C TYR A 255 3.09 -6.39 -4.84
N CYS A 256 3.83 -5.54 -5.54
CA CYS A 256 3.76 -4.09 -5.46
C CYS A 256 2.77 -3.61 -6.52
N GLY A 257 1.48 -3.77 -6.19
CA GLY A 257 0.37 -3.33 -7.01
C GLY A 257 0.32 -1.81 -7.14
N MET A 258 -0.23 -1.38 -8.25
CA MET A 258 -0.01 -0.02 -8.73
C MET A 258 -1.07 0.95 -8.21
N SER A 259 -2.10 0.48 -7.50
CA SER A 259 -3.15 1.38 -7.03
C SER A 259 -2.69 2.31 -5.90
N LYS A 260 -1.61 1.98 -5.18
CA LYS A 260 -1.19 2.75 -3.99
C LYS A 260 0.20 3.37 -4.09
N TYR A 261 1.15 2.74 -4.80
CA TYR A 261 2.53 3.22 -4.83
C TYR A 261 2.80 4.48 -5.68
N PRO A 262 2.08 4.76 -6.79
CA PRO A 262 2.48 5.84 -7.68
C PRO A 262 2.51 7.18 -6.98
N GLU A 263 3.52 7.97 -7.29
CA GLU A 263 3.46 9.41 -7.11
C GLU A 263 2.52 10.01 -8.18
N LEU A 264 1.75 11.01 -7.77
CA LEU A 264 0.73 11.66 -8.59
C LEU A 264 0.84 13.17 -8.45
N TYR A 265 0.67 13.87 -9.57
CA TYR A 265 0.53 15.32 -9.60
C TYR A 265 -0.70 15.71 -10.43
N TRP A 266 -1.26 16.88 -10.14
CA TRP A 266 -2.36 17.42 -10.93
C TRP A 266 -1.81 18.20 -12.12
N ASP A 267 -2.13 17.76 -13.34
CA ASP A 267 -1.77 18.47 -14.55
C ASP A 267 -2.89 19.46 -14.91
N THR A 268 -2.64 20.75 -14.67
CA THR A 268 -3.60 21.83 -14.94
C THR A 268 -3.84 22.06 -16.44
N THR A 269 -2.95 21.58 -17.32
CA THR A 269 -3.09 21.77 -18.78
C THR A 269 -4.16 20.86 -19.37
N ILE A 270 -4.36 19.69 -18.76
CA ILE A 270 -5.36 18.69 -19.16
C ILE A 270 -6.43 18.42 -18.09
N ASN A 271 -6.33 19.08 -16.93
CA ASN A 271 -7.23 18.94 -15.78
C ASN A 271 -7.42 17.48 -15.35
N LYS A 272 -6.30 16.76 -15.16
CA LYS A 272 -6.29 15.36 -14.70
C LYS A 272 -5.08 15.07 -13.82
N TRP A 273 -5.21 14.05 -12.96
CA TRP A 273 -4.07 13.46 -12.28
C TRP A 273 -3.16 12.76 -13.29
N GLN A 274 -1.86 12.81 -13.05
CA GLN A 274 -0.82 12.18 -13.87
C GLN A 274 0.28 11.61 -12.99
N ILE A 275 0.80 10.44 -13.39
CA ILE A 275 2.11 9.93 -12.91
C ILE A 275 3.23 10.78 -13.52
N PRO A 276 4.39 10.94 -12.86
CA PRO A 276 5.50 11.74 -13.37
C PRO A 276 6.15 11.15 -14.63
N ASP A 277 6.62 12.02 -15.52
CA ASP A 277 7.43 11.65 -16.68
C ASP A 277 8.92 11.72 -16.34
N THR A 278 9.52 10.56 -16.08
CA THR A 278 10.92 10.45 -15.62
C THR A 278 11.98 10.89 -16.62
N LEU A 279 11.63 11.07 -17.91
CA LEU A 279 12.55 11.62 -18.91
C LEU A 279 12.53 13.15 -18.93
N VAL A 280 11.46 13.76 -18.42
CA VAL A 280 11.27 15.21 -18.32
C VAL A 280 11.57 15.70 -16.91
N THR A 281 11.19 14.91 -15.91
CA THR A 281 11.34 15.21 -14.49
C THR A 281 12.28 14.20 -13.85
N ASN A 282 13.08 14.63 -12.87
CA ASN A 282 13.87 13.70 -12.04
C ASN A 282 13.11 13.31 -10.76
N GLN A 283 11.78 13.31 -10.81
CA GLN A 283 10.93 13.02 -9.66
C GLN A 283 10.95 11.52 -9.32
N ALA A 284 10.63 11.22 -8.06
CA ALA A 284 10.36 9.85 -7.65
C ALA A 284 9.04 9.37 -8.27
N VAL A 285 8.94 8.06 -8.53
CA VAL A 285 7.71 7.45 -9.08
C VAL A 285 6.94 6.67 -8.01
N VAL A 286 7.62 6.25 -6.95
CA VAL A 286 7.04 5.68 -5.72
C VAL A 286 6.88 6.80 -4.71
N ASN A 287 5.64 7.04 -4.25
CA ASN A 287 5.37 8.08 -3.26
C ASN A 287 6.10 7.79 -1.93
N PRO A 288 6.46 8.82 -1.16
CA PRO A 288 7.32 8.65 0.02
C PRO A 288 6.70 7.80 1.13
N CYS A 289 5.37 7.81 1.27
CA CYS A 289 4.69 6.97 2.25
C CYS A 289 4.84 5.49 1.91
N THR A 290 4.64 5.12 0.65
CA THR A 290 4.84 3.76 0.17
C THR A 290 6.30 3.32 0.30
N ARG A 291 7.24 4.22 -0.01
CA ARG A 291 8.67 3.97 0.19
C ARG A 291 8.96 3.61 1.65
N LYS A 292 8.48 4.45 2.58
CA LYS A 292 8.63 4.25 4.02
C LYS A 292 8.03 2.91 4.47
N TRP A 293 6.83 2.57 4.01
CA TRP A 293 6.19 1.30 4.33
C TRP A 293 7.05 0.11 3.92
N HIS A 294 7.57 0.11 2.68
CA HIS A 294 8.39 -0.99 2.16
C HIS A 294 9.77 -1.06 2.81
N GLU A 295 10.38 0.07 3.19
CA GLU A 295 11.63 0.09 3.96
C GLU A 295 11.44 -0.62 5.32
N HIS A 296 10.36 -0.29 6.03
CA HIS A 296 10.02 -0.95 7.30
C HIS A 296 9.60 -2.41 7.12
N PHE A 297 8.92 -2.76 6.02
CA PHE A 297 8.59 -4.15 5.70
C PHE A 297 9.83 -4.99 5.43
N ALA A 298 10.76 -4.49 4.62
CA ALA A 298 12.04 -5.16 4.38
C ALA A 298 12.86 -5.29 5.67
N GLN A 299 12.88 -4.27 6.54
CA GLN A 299 13.55 -4.33 7.83
C GLN A 299 12.94 -5.37 8.78
N ALA A 300 11.61 -5.43 8.84
CA ALA A 300 10.89 -6.41 9.65
C ALA A 300 11.17 -7.85 9.15
N LEU A 301 11.12 -8.07 7.83
CA LEU A 301 11.47 -9.35 7.22
C LEU A 301 12.91 -9.75 7.51
N HIS A 302 13.85 -8.81 7.35
CA HIS A 302 15.26 -9.05 7.66
C HIS A 302 15.45 -9.50 9.11
N SER A 303 14.80 -8.80 10.05
CA SER A 303 14.87 -9.10 11.48
C SER A 303 14.26 -10.47 11.81
N ALA A 304 13.27 -10.92 11.04
CA ALA A 304 12.68 -12.24 11.15
C ALA A 304 13.45 -13.34 10.39
N GLY A 305 14.59 -13.04 9.76
CA GLY A 305 15.37 -13.98 8.96
C GLY A 305 14.73 -14.35 7.62
N MET A 306 13.82 -13.51 7.12
CA MET A 306 13.14 -13.65 5.82
C MET A 306 13.69 -12.64 4.81
N GLN A 307 13.35 -12.82 3.54
CA GLN A 307 13.77 -11.94 2.44
C GLN A 307 12.59 -11.64 1.51
N PRO A 308 12.33 -10.37 1.19
CA PRO A 308 11.31 -10.01 0.20
C PRO A 308 11.74 -10.39 -1.22
N VAL A 309 10.75 -10.69 -2.05
CA VAL A 309 10.79 -10.61 -3.51
C VAL A 309 9.73 -9.60 -3.94
N PHE A 310 10.14 -8.40 -4.35
CA PHE A 310 9.20 -7.35 -4.76
C PHE A 310 8.84 -7.47 -6.24
N GLY A 311 7.57 -7.76 -6.50
CA GLY A 311 6.99 -7.88 -7.84
C GLY A 311 6.32 -6.59 -8.29
N VAL A 312 6.93 -5.84 -9.21
CA VAL A 312 6.36 -4.58 -9.73
C VAL A 312 5.52 -4.86 -10.96
N SER A 313 4.29 -4.36 -11.00
CA SER A 313 3.35 -4.59 -12.10
C SER A 313 3.68 -3.76 -13.35
N PHE A 314 3.15 -4.19 -14.50
CA PHE A 314 3.25 -3.49 -15.79
C PHE A 314 2.00 -2.63 -16.06
N GLU A 315 1.48 -2.00 -15.02
CA GLU A 315 0.19 -1.33 -15.04
C GLU A 315 0.27 0.14 -14.56
N MET A 316 -0.64 0.97 -15.07
CA MET A 316 -0.88 2.38 -14.73
C MET A 316 -2.30 2.55 -14.20
N TYR A 317 -2.49 3.33 -13.15
CA TYR A 317 -3.77 3.45 -12.45
C TYR A 317 -4.55 4.45 -13.25
N SER A 318 -5.74 4.11 -13.72
CA SER A 318 -6.45 4.99 -14.65
C SER A 318 -6.63 6.41 -14.11
N LEU A 319 -6.71 6.60 -12.78
CA LEU A 319 -6.75 7.93 -12.17
C LEU A 319 -5.59 8.82 -12.61
N GLY A 320 -4.36 8.28 -12.61
CA GLY A 320 -3.13 9.01 -12.92
C GLY A 320 -2.46 8.61 -14.23
N ALA A 321 -3.08 7.76 -15.04
CA ALA A 321 -2.40 7.14 -16.16
C ALA A 321 -2.09 8.14 -17.29
N LYS A 322 -0.95 7.93 -17.95
CA LYS A 322 -0.61 8.56 -19.22
C LYS A 322 -1.11 7.68 -20.36
N GLU A 323 -2.29 7.99 -20.88
CA GLU A 323 -2.97 7.17 -21.90
C GLU A 323 -2.17 6.97 -23.21
N PHE A 324 -1.22 7.85 -23.51
CA PHE A 324 -0.31 7.69 -24.66
C PHE A 324 0.76 6.61 -24.45
N TRP A 325 1.09 6.30 -23.20
CA TRP A 325 2.04 5.25 -22.82
C TRP A 325 1.41 3.87 -22.79
N ALA A 326 0.09 3.79 -22.99
CA ALA A 326 -0.66 2.56 -22.83
C ALA A 326 -0.69 1.71 -24.12
N GLN A 327 -0.70 0.40 -23.93
CA GLN A 327 -1.05 -0.59 -24.94
C GLN A 327 -2.44 -0.32 -25.52
N ARG A 328 -2.65 -0.59 -26.81
CA ARG A 328 -3.95 -0.37 -27.49
C ARG A 328 -4.33 -1.52 -28.40
N ASP A 329 -5.63 -1.79 -28.49
CA ASP A 329 -6.18 -2.77 -29.44
C ASP A 329 -6.24 -2.21 -30.87
N TRP A 330 -6.65 -3.05 -31.83
CA TRP A 330 -6.71 -2.71 -33.25
C TRP A 330 -7.58 -1.47 -33.53
N ASN A 331 -8.63 -1.30 -32.75
CA ASN A 331 -9.58 -0.18 -32.83
C ASN A 331 -9.10 1.04 -32.02
N SER A 332 -7.85 1.04 -31.56
CA SER A 332 -7.23 2.08 -30.75
C SER A 332 -7.82 2.25 -29.35
N ASN A 333 -8.61 1.29 -28.85
CA ASN A 333 -9.07 1.31 -27.47
C ASN A 333 -7.90 1.03 -26.54
N LEU A 334 -7.89 1.66 -25.37
CA LEU A 334 -6.91 1.39 -24.31
C LEU A 334 -7.01 -0.07 -23.87
N GLY A 335 -5.86 -0.72 -23.74
CA GLY A 335 -5.75 -1.98 -23.02
C GLY A 335 -5.97 -1.72 -21.54
N ARG A 336 -6.99 -2.36 -20.97
CA ARG A 336 -7.38 -2.14 -19.57
C ARG A 336 -7.82 -3.42 -18.85
N THR A 337 -7.68 -3.43 -17.53
CA THR A 337 -8.24 -4.48 -16.68
C THR A 337 -9.76 -4.39 -16.57
N GLY A 338 -10.39 -5.43 -16.03
CA GLY A 338 -11.82 -5.44 -15.66
C GLY A 338 -12.17 -4.78 -14.32
N TYR A 339 -11.19 -4.24 -13.58
CA TYR A 339 -11.42 -3.53 -12.31
C TYR A 339 -12.02 -2.14 -12.52
N GLU A 340 -12.64 -1.59 -11.47
CA GLU A 340 -13.16 -0.22 -11.46
C GLU A 340 -12.60 0.56 -10.25
N PRO A 341 -11.91 1.70 -10.47
CA PRO A 341 -11.46 2.17 -11.78
C PRO A 341 -10.36 1.26 -12.35
N PRO A 342 -10.24 1.12 -13.67
CA PRO A 342 -9.33 0.15 -14.27
C PRO A 342 -7.86 0.57 -14.10
N SER A 343 -6.94 -0.35 -14.35
CA SER A 343 -5.57 -0.02 -14.73
C SER A 343 -5.39 -0.15 -16.25
N TYR A 344 -4.38 0.54 -16.79
CA TYR A 344 -3.95 0.51 -18.18
C TYR A 344 -2.54 -0.05 -18.28
N PHE A 345 -2.23 -0.75 -19.37
CA PHE A 345 -0.98 -1.50 -19.46
C PHE A 345 0.12 -0.70 -20.13
N PHE A 346 1.31 -0.61 -19.54
CA PHE A 346 2.44 0.08 -20.15
C PHE A 346 2.80 -0.55 -21.51
N SER A 347 3.02 0.28 -22.53
CA SER A 347 3.54 -0.15 -23.83
C SER A 347 5.03 -0.52 -23.70
N PRO A 348 5.42 -1.75 -24.05
CA PRO A 348 6.84 -2.16 -24.14
C PRO A 348 7.65 -1.44 -25.21
N CYS A 349 7.01 -0.58 -26.02
CA CYS A 349 7.65 0.16 -27.11
C CYS A 349 7.70 1.67 -26.87
N ASP A 350 7.08 2.18 -25.81
CA ASP A 350 7.10 3.59 -25.45
C ASP A 350 8.28 3.88 -24.52
N GLN A 351 9.11 4.88 -24.88
CA GLN A 351 10.34 5.18 -24.15
C GLN A 351 10.07 5.76 -22.76
N ASN A 352 9.04 6.60 -22.62
CA ASN A 352 8.68 7.22 -21.35
C ASN A 352 8.04 6.20 -20.40
N ALA A 353 7.20 5.30 -20.93
CA ALA A 353 6.66 4.16 -20.22
C ALA A 353 7.77 3.29 -19.60
N LEU A 354 8.75 2.91 -20.42
CA LEU A 354 9.88 2.09 -19.97
C LEU A 354 10.78 2.83 -18.97
N ALA A 355 11.00 4.12 -19.16
CA ALA A 355 11.76 4.93 -18.20
C ALA A 355 11.07 5.00 -16.83
N TYR A 356 9.75 5.17 -16.81
CA TYR A 356 8.96 5.12 -15.58
C TYR A 356 9.07 3.75 -14.89
N LEU A 357 8.89 2.65 -15.63
CA LEU A 357 9.04 1.30 -15.09
C LEU A 357 10.46 1.09 -14.52
N HIS A 358 11.50 1.43 -15.26
CA HIS A 358 12.89 1.35 -14.77
C HIS A 358 13.07 2.08 -13.44
N LYS A 359 12.51 3.29 -13.31
CA LYS A 359 12.58 4.06 -12.06
C LYS A 359 11.83 3.35 -10.93
N ALA A 360 10.64 2.81 -11.18
CA ALA A 360 9.86 2.10 -10.16
C ALA A 360 10.60 0.86 -9.65
N PHE A 361 11.15 0.05 -10.55
CA PHE A 361 11.97 -1.11 -10.17
C PHE A 361 13.20 -0.71 -9.34
N ILE A 362 13.88 0.39 -9.68
CA ILE A 362 15.00 0.89 -8.89
C ILE A 362 14.55 1.38 -7.51
N GLU A 363 13.45 2.12 -7.42
CA GLU A 363 12.99 2.66 -6.14
C GLU A 363 12.51 1.57 -5.17
N PHE A 364 11.87 0.51 -5.65
CA PHE A 364 11.56 -0.68 -4.84
C PHE A 364 12.81 -1.50 -4.48
N ALA A 365 13.81 -1.58 -5.38
CA ALA A 365 15.09 -2.20 -5.03
C ALA A 365 15.81 -1.43 -3.91
N ASP A 366 15.71 -0.09 -3.92
CA ASP A 366 16.28 0.76 -2.89
C ASP A 366 15.67 0.50 -1.51
N THR A 367 14.35 0.31 -1.41
CA THR A 367 13.69 0.04 -0.12
C THR A 367 14.13 -1.28 0.48
N MET A 368 14.32 -2.33 -0.33
CA MET A 368 14.90 -3.59 0.14
C MET A 368 16.32 -3.42 0.67
N ALA A 369 17.16 -2.68 -0.06
CA ALA A 369 18.54 -2.44 0.34
C ALA A 369 18.62 -1.63 1.65
N VAL A 370 17.78 -0.59 1.80
CA VAL A 370 17.66 0.20 3.03
C VAL A 370 17.20 -0.67 4.21
N GLY A 371 16.24 -1.57 3.98
CA GLY A 371 15.78 -2.53 5.00
C GLY A 371 16.77 -3.65 5.32
N GLY A 372 17.98 -3.66 4.74
CA GLY A 372 19.02 -4.65 5.01
C GLY A 372 18.84 -5.98 4.26
N CYS A 373 17.92 -6.05 3.31
CA CYS A 373 17.67 -7.26 2.53
C CYS A 373 18.49 -7.30 1.24
N PRO A 374 18.87 -8.50 0.74
CA PRO A 374 19.30 -8.68 -0.64
C PRO A 374 18.20 -8.22 -1.60
N VAL A 375 18.60 -7.60 -2.71
CA VAL A 375 17.66 -7.17 -3.76
C VAL A 375 17.18 -8.38 -4.55
N ASN A 376 15.93 -8.78 -4.35
CA ASN A 376 15.23 -9.76 -5.17
C ASN A 376 14.01 -9.09 -5.80
N MET A 377 14.05 -8.85 -7.11
CA MET A 377 12.94 -8.27 -7.85
C MET A 377 12.24 -9.36 -8.67
N GLN A 378 10.93 -9.24 -8.82
CA GLN A 378 10.15 -9.99 -9.81
C GLN A 378 9.58 -9.00 -10.83
N ILE A 379 9.69 -9.33 -12.11
CA ILE A 379 9.00 -8.59 -13.17
C ILE A 379 7.55 -9.07 -13.18
N GLY A 380 6.63 -8.24 -12.68
CA GLY A 380 5.21 -8.59 -12.55
C GLY A 380 4.48 -8.37 -13.86
N GLU A 381 3.84 -9.43 -14.36
CA GLU A 381 2.89 -9.38 -15.49
C GLU A 381 3.43 -8.75 -16.79
N PRO A 382 4.67 -9.06 -17.23
CA PRO A 382 5.19 -8.55 -18.49
C PRO A 382 4.55 -9.31 -19.66
N TRP A 383 3.40 -8.86 -20.13
CA TRP A 383 2.73 -9.44 -21.29
C TRP A 383 2.06 -8.39 -22.20
N TRP A 384 1.79 -8.83 -23.42
CA TRP A 384 0.89 -8.14 -24.33
C TRP A 384 -0.54 -8.48 -23.91
N TRP A 385 -1.27 -7.49 -23.44
CA TRP A 385 -2.62 -7.69 -22.91
C TRP A 385 -3.65 -7.87 -24.02
N TYR A 386 -4.87 -8.16 -23.63
CA TYR A 386 -6.04 -8.14 -24.50
C TYR A 386 -7.23 -7.55 -23.74
N ASN A 387 -8.20 -7.01 -24.47
CA ASN A 387 -9.42 -6.46 -23.89
C ASN A 387 -10.44 -7.59 -23.65
N GLN A 388 -10.78 -7.86 -22.39
CA GLN A 388 -11.66 -8.99 -21.99
C GLN A 388 -13.08 -8.96 -22.59
N GLY A 389 -13.54 -7.83 -23.12
CA GLY A 389 -14.85 -7.71 -23.78
C GLY A 389 -14.84 -7.91 -25.30
N THR A 390 -13.67 -7.85 -25.94
CA THR A 390 -13.54 -7.94 -27.40
C THR A 390 -12.57 -9.02 -27.85
N ASP A 391 -11.82 -9.62 -26.92
CA ASP A 391 -10.72 -10.56 -27.18
C ASP A 391 -9.66 -10.00 -28.13
N LEU A 392 -9.62 -8.67 -28.34
CA LEU A 392 -8.64 -8.04 -29.22
C LEU A 392 -7.32 -7.85 -28.46
N PRO A 393 -6.18 -8.28 -29.04
CA PRO A 393 -4.88 -8.07 -28.44
C PRO A 393 -4.50 -6.58 -28.47
N CYS A 394 -3.95 -6.09 -27.37
CA CYS A 394 -3.52 -4.70 -27.17
C CYS A 394 -2.09 -4.47 -27.66
N VAL A 395 -1.80 -4.83 -28.92
CA VAL A 395 -0.45 -4.80 -29.52
C VAL A 395 -0.30 -3.72 -30.60
N TYR A 396 -1.19 -2.73 -30.61
CA TYR A 396 -1.39 -1.82 -31.75
C TYR A 396 -1.27 -0.34 -31.40
N ASP A 397 -0.71 -0.02 -30.23
CA ASP A 397 -0.31 1.34 -29.91
C ASP A 397 0.70 1.87 -30.93
N TYR A 398 0.73 3.20 -31.09
CA TYR A 398 1.55 3.85 -32.11
C TYR A 398 3.05 3.52 -31.95
N PRO A 399 3.66 3.59 -30.75
CA PRO A 399 5.05 3.17 -30.54
C PRO A 399 5.32 1.73 -31.00
N THR A 400 4.42 0.79 -30.71
CA THR A 400 4.57 -0.61 -31.13
C THR A 400 4.55 -0.77 -32.66
N LYS A 401 3.59 -0.14 -33.35
CA LYS A 401 3.52 -0.17 -34.82
C LYS A 401 4.75 0.48 -35.47
N LEU A 402 5.19 1.61 -34.92
CA LEU A 402 6.35 2.34 -35.42
C LEU A 402 7.64 1.53 -35.26
N ALA A 403 7.85 0.93 -34.08
CA ALA A 403 9.04 0.13 -33.81
C ALA A 403 9.09 -1.13 -34.68
N PHE A 404 7.96 -1.82 -34.88
CA PHE A 404 7.91 -2.98 -35.77
C PHE A 404 8.29 -2.61 -37.21
N ASN A 405 7.76 -1.49 -37.72
CA ASN A 405 8.09 -1.03 -39.07
C ASN A 405 9.55 -0.61 -39.19
N ALA A 406 10.09 0.09 -38.20
CA ALA A 406 11.50 0.49 -38.20
C ALA A 406 12.45 -0.73 -38.20
N ASP A 407 12.12 -1.77 -37.44
CA ASP A 407 12.97 -2.95 -37.29
C ASP A 407 12.90 -3.93 -38.48
N THR A 408 11.77 -3.94 -39.22
CA THR A 408 11.49 -4.99 -40.23
C THR A 408 11.16 -4.49 -41.62
N GLY A 409 10.78 -3.21 -41.76
CA GLY A 409 10.21 -2.64 -42.98
C GLY A 409 8.76 -3.07 -43.27
N LEU A 410 8.14 -3.89 -42.41
CA LEU A 410 6.78 -4.41 -42.58
C LEU A 410 5.77 -3.57 -41.80
N TYR A 411 4.49 -3.67 -42.16
CA TYR A 411 3.39 -3.06 -41.40
C TYR A 411 2.74 -4.10 -40.50
N ALA A 412 2.41 -3.71 -39.27
CA ALA A 412 1.72 -4.59 -38.32
C ALA A 412 0.37 -5.04 -38.90
N PRO A 413 0.16 -6.35 -39.12
CA PRO A 413 -1.10 -6.85 -39.66
C PRO A 413 -2.18 -6.94 -38.58
N ASP A 414 -3.44 -6.95 -38.99
CA ASP A 414 -4.56 -7.24 -38.08
C ASP A 414 -4.59 -8.73 -37.73
N LEU A 415 -4.20 -9.06 -36.50
CA LEU A 415 -4.27 -10.41 -35.93
C LEU A 415 -5.72 -10.86 -35.64
N GLY A 416 -6.72 -9.97 -35.66
CA GLY A 416 -8.08 -10.28 -35.21
C GLY A 416 -8.12 -10.43 -33.69
N THR A 417 -8.90 -11.40 -33.20
CA THR A 417 -8.90 -11.75 -31.77
C THR A 417 -7.66 -12.54 -31.37
N ILE A 418 -7.43 -12.71 -30.06
CA ILE A 418 -6.38 -13.60 -29.54
C ILE A 418 -6.52 -15.05 -30.04
N TYR A 419 -7.74 -15.47 -30.41
CA TYR A 419 -7.99 -16.79 -30.99
C TYR A 419 -7.68 -16.83 -32.48
N ASP A 420 -7.97 -15.78 -33.24
CA ASP A 420 -7.63 -15.72 -34.67
C ASP A 420 -6.11 -15.62 -34.88
N ALA A 421 -5.41 -14.93 -33.98
CA ALA A 421 -3.97 -14.68 -34.05
C ALA A 421 -3.14 -15.97 -34.19
N VAL A 422 -3.60 -17.09 -33.60
CA VAL A 422 -2.88 -18.37 -33.66
C VAL A 422 -2.98 -19.05 -35.03
N HIS A 423 -3.99 -18.70 -35.83
CA HIS A 423 -4.27 -19.31 -37.14
C HIS A 423 -3.79 -18.44 -38.31
N LYS A 424 -3.56 -17.14 -38.10
CA LYS A 424 -3.00 -16.25 -39.13
C LYS A 424 -1.50 -16.46 -39.28
N THR A 425 -1.08 -16.91 -40.45
CA THR A 425 0.32 -17.27 -40.79
C THR A 425 0.77 -16.63 -42.09
N GLY A 426 2.07 -16.68 -42.38
CA GLY A 426 2.69 -16.05 -43.54
C GLY A 426 3.01 -14.57 -43.30
N THR A 427 3.80 -13.97 -44.19
CA THR A 427 4.21 -12.57 -44.06
C THR A 427 3.02 -11.61 -44.17
N PRO A 428 2.86 -10.62 -43.26
CA PRO A 428 3.74 -10.25 -42.15
C PRO A 428 3.33 -10.78 -40.76
N TYR A 429 2.41 -11.76 -40.68
CA TYR A 429 1.85 -12.27 -39.43
C TYR A 429 2.86 -12.98 -38.54
N ASP A 430 3.69 -13.85 -39.13
CA ASP A 430 4.65 -14.64 -38.36
C ASP A 430 5.81 -13.78 -37.84
N GLU A 431 6.25 -12.80 -38.64
CA GLU A 431 7.24 -11.79 -38.26
C GLU A 431 6.72 -10.91 -37.14
N PHE A 432 5.46 -10.45 -37.21
CA PHE A 432 4.90 -9.60 -36.17
C PHE A 432 4.79 -10.33 -34.83
N LYS A 433 4.25 -11.55 -34.80
CA LYS A 433 4.17 -12.37 -33.58
C LYS A 433 5.56 -12.68 -33.00
N ALA A 434 6.51 -13.05 -33.85
CA ALA A 434 7.88 -13.32 -33.42
C ALA A 434 8.56 -12.06 -32.86
N TRP A 435 8.35 -10.91 -33.52
CA TRP A 435 8.88 -9.63 -33.08
C TRP A 435 8.29 -9.19 -31.74
N LEU A 436 6.96 -9.28 -31.55
CA LEU A 436 6.28 -8.96 -30.29
C LEU A 436 6.84 -9.80 -29.12
N ARG A 437 7.02 -11.11 -29.32
CA ARG A 437 7.64 -12.01 -28.33
C ARG A 437 9.07 -11.58 -27.99
N ASN A 438 9.87 -11.30 -29.01
CA ASN A 438 11.27 -10.93 -28.82
C ASN A 438 11.41 -9.56 -28.13
N LYS A 439 10.55 -8.60 -28.49
CA LYS A 439 10.50 -7.26 -27.91
C LYS A 439 10.17 -7.31 -26.42
N LEU A 440 9.12 -8.05 -26.04
CA LEU A 440 8.74 -8.24 -24.64
C LEU A 440 9.88 -8.90 -23.83
N GLY A 441 10.51 -9.94 -24.39
CA GLY A 441 11.68 -10.57 -23.77
C GLY A 441 12.87 -9.63 -23.63
N GLN A 442 13.06 -8.69 -24.56
CA GLN A 442 14.10 -7.66 -24.48
C GLN A 442 13.79 -6.66 -23.36
N THR A 443 12.55 -6.16 -23.27
CA THR A 443 12.10 -5.28 -22.19
C THR A 443 12.40 -5.86 -20.81
N CYS A 444 12.10 -7.15 -20.59
CA CYS A 444 12.42 -7.82 -19.32
C CYS A 444 13.95 -7.88 -19.05
N ARG A 445 14.76 -8.13 -20.09
CA ARG A 445 16.22 -8.12 -19.97
C ARG A 445 16.78 -6.74 -19.68
N ASP A 446 16.16 -5.69 -20.22
CA ASP A 446 16.57 -4.31 -20.01
C ASP A 446 16.30 -3.87 -18.57
N ILE A 447 15.10 -4.13 -18.03
CA ILE A 447 14.77 -3.89 -16.62
C ILE A 447 15.77 -4.60 -15.70
N ARG A 448 16.03 -5.90 -15.95
CA ARG A 448 17.05 -6.66 -15.20
C ARG A 448 18.42 -5.99 -15.28
N THR A 449 18.81 -5.50 -16.45
CA THR A 449 20.12 -4.86 -16.65
C THR A 449 20.22 -3.55 -15.86
N VAL A 450 19.17 -2.73 -15.86
CA VAL A 450 19.10 -1.49 -15.09
C VAL A 450 19.24 -1.77 -13.59
N ILE A 451 18.48 -2.74 -13.05
CA ILE A 451 18.57 -3.13 -11.64
C ILE A 451 19.98 -3.63 -11.31
N LYS A 452 20.55 -4.52 -12.13
CA LYS A 452 21.88 -5.10 -11.90
C LYS A 452 23.03 -4.10 -12.07
N THR A 453 22.81 -3.00 -12.79
CA THR A 453 23.79 -1.92 -12.87
C THR A 453 23.96 -1.23 -11.51
N LYS A 454 22.86 -1.00 -10.78
CA LYS A 454 22.90 -0.44 -9.42
C LYS A 454 23.21 -1.49 -8.34
N TYR A 455 22.65 -2.69 -8.50
CA TYR A 455 22.76 -3.81 -7.56
C TYR A 455 23.31 -5.06 -8.26
N PRO A 456 24.63 -5.21 -8.41
CA PRO A 456 25.23 -6.30 -9.21
C PRO A 456 24.83 -7.72 -8.78
N GLN A 457 24.52 -7.92 -7.51
CA GLN A 457 24.11 -9.20 -6.93
C GLN A 457 22.59 -9.42 -6.93
N ALA A 458 21.82 -8.48 -7.49
CA ALA A 458 20.37 -8.60 -7.54
C ALA A 458 19.94 -9.85 -8.31
N LYS A 459 18.90 -10.51 -7.78
CA LYS A 459 18.13 -11.53 -8.49
C LYS A 459 16.92 -10.87 -9.10
N VAL A 460 16.75 -11.02 -10.41
CA VAL A 460 15.65 -10.47 -11.22
C VAL A 460 15.20 -11.53 -12.20
#